data_AF-A0A1G5DE74-F1
#
_entry.id   AF-A0A1G5DE74-F1
#
_cell.length_a   1.000
_cell.length_b   1.000
_cell.length_c   1.000
_cell.angle_alpha   90.00
_cell.angle_beta   90.00
_cell.angle_gamma   90.00
#
_symmetry.space_group_name_H-M   'P 1'
#
loop_
_entity.id
_entity.type
_entity.pdbx_description
1 polymer ?
#
loop_
_entity_poly.entity_id
_entity_poly.type
_entity_poly.pdbx_seq_one_letter_code
_entity_poly.pdbx_strand_id
1 'polypeptide(L)'
;MKSTLYLFILFISIISCKTESDIVEEIPLTKDQQQKLDMTATSMIDAIASDRPQVVMDQFDHKSFSKRLGKNFYQMKAQEQSVVMGILINSLGQSISALTHDIANQELTVRLLDVRQDGPVSVLTLDVVDLLKDQVLNYLVLYLKENSKGEFVLVNFYNVFEGKSFGQLAKNFLEYDWQSDRIIRHFQDSRGNVDSALYYEHVGDYDKAYEQMNTIGDVFRNFGQYPIYRTNLAAQVSDSIFHKELRELENITPNEQSKKFYQCLLLTDSTQVEKKNACWEDFQELLLERELD
;
A
#
# COMPACT_ATOMS: atom_id res chain seq x y z
N MET A 1 -63.47 31.01 1.64
CA MET A 1 -62.57 32.19 1.62
C MET A 1 -61.67 32.09 2.84
N LYS A 2 -60.39 31.75 2.63
CA LYS A 2 -59.21 32.64 2.73
C LYS A 2 -59.04 33.20 4.15
N SER A 3 -57.88 33.24 4.81
CA SER A 3 -56.50 32.77 4.60
C SER A 3 -55.74 33.38 5.78
N THR A 4 -55.02 32.61 6.59
CA THR A 4 -53.85 33.08 7.37
C THR A 4 -53.17 31.82 7.91
N LEU A 5 -52.14 31.27 7.25
CA LEU A 5 -50.73 31.67 7.30
C LEU A 5 -50.23 31.89 8.74
N TYR A 6 -49.87 30.80 9.42
CA TYR A 6 -48.80 30.80 10.42
C TYR A 6 -48.08 29.43 10.41
N LEU A 7 -46.82 29.48 9.99
CA LEU A 7 -45.69 28.88 10.69
C LEU A 7 -45.79 27.38 11.04
N PHE A 8 -45.25 26.52 10.18
CA PHE A 8 -44.49 25.35 10.64
C PHE A 8 -43.42 25.00 9.59
N ILE A 9 -42.36 25.81 9.59
CA ILE A 9 -41.04 25.34 9.18
C ILE A 9 -40.55 24.50 10.36
N LEU A 10 -40.54 23.18 10.21
CA LEU A 10 -39.75 22.33 11.08
C LEU A 10 -39.05 21.28 10.22
N PHE A 11 -37.86 21.67 9.79
CA PHE A 11 -36.67 20.83 9.65
C PHE A 11 -36.93 19.35 9.32
N ILE A 12 -36.93 19.04 8.02
CA ILE A 12 -36.44 17.74 7.56
C ILE A 12 -34.92 17.76 7.74
N SER A 13 -34.50 17.58 8.98
CA SER A 13 -33.16 17.12 9.33
C SER A 13 -33.15 15.60 9.23
N ILE A 14 -33.02 15.07 8.02
CA ILE A 14 -32.41 13.74 7.86
C ILE A 14 -30.92 13.96 8.06
N ILE A 15 -30.55 14.19 9.32
CA ILE A 15 -29.18 14.12 9.79
C ILE A 15 -28.85 12.63 9.78
N SER A 16 -28.08 12.24 8.76
CA SER A 16 -26.91 11.38 8.88
C SER A 16 -26.66 10.86 10.31
N CYS A 17 -27.29 9.75 10.68
CA CYS A 17 -26.76 8.85 11.69
C CYS A 17 -26.01 7.75 10.93
N LYS A 18 -24.75 8.05 10.62
CA LYS A 18 -23.76 7.07 10.18
C LYS A 18 -22.90 6.75 11.40
N THR A 19 -23.47 5.96 12.30
CA THR A 19 -22.80 5.40 13.47
C THR A 19 -23.49 4.10 13.83
N GLU A 20 -23.09 3.07 13.11
CA GLU A 20 -22.91 1.71 13.62
C GLU A 20 -21.85 1.14 12.68
N SER A 21 -20.78 0.62 13.26
CA SER A 21 -19.85 -0.24 12.54
C SER A 21 -20.70 -1.27 11.79
N ASP A 22 -20.71 -1.20 10.46
CA ASP A 22 -21.22 -2.29 9.65
C ASP A 22 -20.37 -3.51 10.05
N ILE A 23 -20.87 -4.32 10.97
CA ILE A 23 -20.34 -5.65 11.24
C ILE A 23 -20.62 -6.38 9.95
N VAL A 24 -19.63 -6.37 9.06
CA VAL A 24 -19.66 -7.18 7.85
C VAL A 24 -19.59 -8.61 8.37
N GLU A 25 -20.75 -9.27 8.39
CA GLU A 25 -20.87 -10.66 8.81
C GLU A 25 -19.79 -11.47 8.08
N GLU A 26 -18.86 -12.06 8.83
CA GLU A 26 -17.85 -12.95 8.24
C GLU A 26 -18.59 -14.05 7.51
N ILE A 27 -18.52 -14.06 6.19
CA ILE A 27 -19.12 -15.13 5.39
C ILE A 27 -18.06 -16.23 5.34
N PRO A 28 -18.21 -17.33 6.12
CA PRO A 28 -17.21 -18.37 6.14
C PRO A 28 -17.11 -19.01 4.75
N LEU A 29 -15.87 -19.24 4.31
CA LEU A 29 -15.61 -19.93 3.06
C LEU A 29 -16.07 -21.39 3.15
N THR A 30 -16.65 -21.88 2.06
CA THR A 30 -16.87 -23.33 1.90
C THR A 30 -15.53 -24.06 1.82
N LYS A 31 -15.52 -25.38 2.06
CA LYS A 31 -14.28 -26.19 1.95
C LYS A 31 -13.63 -26.10 0.55
N ASP A 32 -14.44 -26.04 -0.51
CA ASP A 32 -13.93 -25.89 -1.88
C ASP A 32 -13.30 -24.51 -2.10
N GLN A 33 -13.94 -23.44 -1.61
CA GLN A 33 -13.38 -22.09 -1.66
C GLN A 33 -12.09 -21.99 -0.84
N GLN A 34 -12.04 -22.57 0.36
CA GLN A 34 -10.83 -22.59 1.18
C GLN A 34 -9.69 -23.29 0.45
N GLN A 35 -9.95 -24.48 -0.13
CA GLN A 35 -8.92 -25.21 -0.88
C GLN A 35 -8.39 -24.39 -2.07
N LYS A 36 -9.27 -23.71 -2.80
CA LYS A 36 -8.87 -22.84 -3.91
C LYS A 36 -8.07 -21.64 -3.44
N LEU A 37 -8.47 -21.02 -2.33
CA LEU A 37 -7.73 -19.92 -1.71
C LEU A 37 -6.33 -20.37 -1.31
N ASP A 38 -6.19 -21.53 -0.65
CA ASP A 38 -4.91 -22.09 -0.22
C ASP A 38 -4.00 -22.39 -1.42
N MET A 39 -4.56 -22.94 -2.51
CA MET A 39 -3.82 -23.18 -3.75
C MET A 39 -3.35 -21.87 -4.40
N THR A 40 -4.21 -20.86 -4.48
CA THR A 40 -3.85 -19.54 -5.00
C THR A 40 -2.78 -18.88 -4.12
N ALA A 41 -2.92 -18.92 -2.79
CA ALA A 41 -1.96 -18.38 -1.85
C ALA A 41 -0.58 -19.03 -2.01
N THR A 42 -0.53 -20.36 -2.06
CA THR A 42 0.70 -21.13 -2.29
C THR A 42 1.34 -20.74 -3.62
N SER A 43 0.55 -20.67 -4.70
CA SER A 43 1.05 -20.27 -6.02
C SER A 43 1.61 -18.84 -6.03
N MET A 44 1.02 -17.90 -5.29
CA MET A 44 1.51 -16.52 -5.21
C MET A 44 2.80 -16.43 -4.39
N ILE A 45 2.86 -17.10 -3.24
CA ILE A 45 4.07 -17.13 -2.40
C ILE A 45 5.24 -17.72 -3.19
N ASP A 46 5.03 -18.87 -3.83
CA ASP A 46 6.04 -19.52 -4.67
C ASP A 46 6.45 -18.64 -5.86
N ALA A 47 5.53 -17.86 -6.42
CA ALA A 47 5.84 -16.94 -7.51
C ALA A 47 6.69 -15.76 -7.05
N ILE A 48 6.35 -15.18 -5.88
CA ILE A 48 7.11 -14.09 -5.27
C ILE A 48 8.52 -14.55 -4.91
N ALA A 49 8.65 -15.72 -4.27
CA ALA A 49 9.93 -16.26 -3.83
C ALA A 49 10.85 -16.71 -4.98
N SER A 50 10.31 -17.01 -6.17
CA SER A 50 11.06 -17.59 -7.29
C SER A 50 11.26 -16.63 -8.47
N ASP A 51 11.16 -15.33 -8.26
CA ASP A 51 11.27 -14.29 -9.31
C ASP A 51 10.34 -14.54 -10.52
N ARG A 52 9.05 -14.81 -10.26
CA ARG A 52 8.02 -15.04 -11.30
C ARG A 52 6.91 -13.98 -11.23
N PRO A 53 7.22 -12.69 -11.46
CA PRO A 53 6.25 -11.60 -11.31
C PRO A 53 5.04 -11.74 -12.24
N GLN A 54 5.20 -12.34 -13.43
CA GLN A 54 4.11 -12.60 -14.37
C GLN A 54 3.01 -13.50 -13.77
N VAL A 55 3.36 -14.47 -12.92
CA VAL A 55 2.37 -15.35 -12.29
C VAL A 55 1.51 -14.58 -11.29
N VAL A 56 2.11 -13.65 -10.56
CA VAL A 56 1.36 -12.75 -9.65
C VAL A 56 0.50 -11.77 -10.45
N MET A 57 1.04 -11.21 -11.53
CA MET A 57 0.33 -10.24 -12.39
C MET A 57 -0.83 -10.85 -13.16
N ASP A 58 -0.73 -12.10 -13.61
CA ASP A 58 -1.81 -12.82 -14.29
C ASP A 58 -3.04 -13.03 -13.39
N GLN A 59 -2.83 -13.04 -12.07
CA GLN A 59 -3.89 -13.13 -11.08
C GLN A 59 -4.52 -11.76 -10.76
N PHE A 60 -4.00 -10.65 -11.27
CA PHE A 60 -4.53 -9.33 -10.95
C PHE A 60 -5.81 -8.99 -11.71
N ASP A 61 -6.92 -8.81 -10.99
CA ASP A 61 -8.20 -8.42 -11.58
C ASP A 61 -8.32 -6.90 -11.73
N HIS A 62 -7.80 -6.42 -12.86
CA HIS A 62 -7.88 -5.02 -13.26
C HIS A 62 -9.34 -4.50 -13.32
N LYS A 63 -10.34 -5.36 -13.58
CA LYS A 63 -11.75 -4.93 -13.64
C LYS A 63 -12.26 -4.60 -12.26
N SER A 64 -12.08 -5.51 -11.29
CA SER A 64 -12.44 -5.24 -9.89
C SER A 64 -11.64 -4.09 -9.31
N PHE A 65 -10.36 -3.96 -9.66
CA PHE A 65 -9.53 -2.83 -9.26
C PHE A 65 -10.08 -1.49 -9.79
N SER A 66 -10.42 -1.40 -11.08
CA SER A 66 -10.95 -0.17 -11.69
C SER A 66 -12.19 0.39 -10.97
N LYS A 67 -13.06 -0.50 -10.47
CA LYS A 67 -14.26 -0.14 -9.69
C LYS A 67 -13.92 0.58 -8.39
N ARG A 68 -12.75 0.32 -7.82
CA ARG A 68 -12.28 0.92 -6.56
C ARG A 68 -11.65 2.30 -6.76
N LEU A 69 -11.30 2.69 -7.98
CA LEU A 69 -10.70 4.00 -8.29
C LEU A 69 -11.68 5.17 -8.12
N GLY A 70 -12.98 4.88 -8.12
CA GLY A 70 -14.02 5.84 -7.72
C GLY A 70 -14.29 6.95 -8.74
N LYS A 71 -14.91 8.03 -8.25
CA LYS A 71 -15.54 9.06 -9.09
C LYS A 71 -14.57 9.73 -10.06
N ASN A 72 -13.37 10.10 -9.62
CA ASN A 72 -12.39 10.81 -10.45
C ASN A 72 -12.02 10.00 -11.70
N PHE A 73 -11.87 8.67 -11.56
CA PHE A 73 -11.61 7.78 -12.69
C PHE A 73 -12.83 7.68 -13.64
N TYR A 74 -14.03 7.48 -13.10
CA TYR A 74 -15.23 7.29 -13.91
C TYR A 74 -15.77 8.56 -14.59
N GLN A 75 -15.29 9.74 -14.20
CA GLN A 75 -15.59 11.01 -14.88
C GLN A 75 -14.76 11.21 -16.17
N MET A 76 -13.66 10.47 -16.33
CA MET A 76 -12.82 10.51 -17.52
C MET A 76 -13.50 9.81 -18.70
N LYS A 77 -13.12 10.17 -19.94
CA LYS A 77 -13.56 9.46 -21.15
C LYS A 77 -12.98 8.05 -21.18
N ALA A 78 -13.63 7.11 -21.87
CA ALA A 78 -13.17 5.72 -21.95
C ALA A 78 -11.72 5.55 -22.46
N GLN A 79 -11.28 6.42 -23.38
CA GLN A 79 -9.90 6.43 -23.87
C GLN A 79 -8.91 6.85 -22.77
N GLU A 80 -9.23 7.90 -22.00
CA GLU A 80 -8.42 8.37 -20.87
C GLU A 80 -8.36 7.32 -19.76
N GLN A 81 -9.49 6.69 -19.43
CA GLN A 81 -9.55 5.57 -18.49
C GLN A 81 -8.62 4.43 -18.91
N SER A 82 -8.60 4.10 -20.21
CA SER A 82 -7.72 3.03 -20.75
C SER A 82 -6.23 3.39 -20.63
N VAL A 83 -5.86 4.65 -20.90
CA VAL A 83 -4.48 5.14 -20.75
C VAL A 83 -4.05 5.10 -19.28
N VAL A 84 -4.89 5.62 -18.39
CA VAL A 84 -4.64 5.62 -16.94
C VAL A 84 -4.49 4.19 -16.41
N MET A 85 -5.38 3.28 -16.81
CA MET A 85 -5.26 1.87 -16.45
C MET A 85 -3.96 1.26 -16.97
N GLY A 86 -3.54 1.56 -18.20
CA GLY A 86 -2.25 1.11 -18.72
C GLY A 86 -1.07 1.57 -17.86
N ILE A 87 -1.06 2.85 -17.44
CA ILE A 87 -0.03 3.41 -16.55
C ILE A 87 -0.02 2.68 -15.20
N LEU A 88 -1.19 2.54 -14.58
CA LEU A 88 -1.33 1.90 -13.26
C LEU A 88 -0.89 0.43 -13.30
N ILE A 89 -1.36 -0.36 -14.27
CA ILE A 89 -1.01 -1.78 -14.40
C ILE A 89 0.48 -1.96 -14.68
N ASN A 90 1.08 -1.13 -15.54
CA ASN A 90 2.52 -1.17 -15.78
C ASN A 90 3.31 -0.84 -14.51
N SER A 91 2.89 0.17 -13.75
CA SER A 91 3.52 0.54 -12.48
C SER A 91 3.41 -0.58 -11.44
N LEU A 92 2.27 -1.24 -11.34
CA LEU A 92 2.12 -2.43 -10.49
C LEU A 92 3.05 -3.56 -10.93
N GLY A 93 3.09 -3.85 -12.24
CA GLY A 93 3.95 -4.89 -12.80
C GLY A 93 5.44 -4.63 -12.51
N GLN A 94 5.90 -3.39 -12.65
CA GLN A 94 7.26 -2.99 -12.28
C GLN A 94 7.52 -3.15 -10.79
N SER A 95 6.57 -2.74 -9.94
CA SER A 95 6.72 -2.84 -8.48
C SER A 95 6.80 -4.30 -8.02
N ILE A 96 5.91 -5.16 -8.55
CA ILE A 96 5.95 -6.60 -8.28
C ILE A 96 7.24 -7.22 -8.82
N SER A 97 7.70 -6.84 -10.02
CA SER A 97 8.95 -7.38 -10.58
C SER A 97 10.18 -7.00 -9.75
N ALA A 98 10.28 -5.75 -9.31
CA ALA A 98 11.36 -5.33 -8.42
C ALA A 98 11.32 -6.11 -7.10
N LEU A 99 10.13 -6.23 -6.49
CA LEU A 99 9.94 -6.98 -5.25
C LEU A 99 10.34 -8.45 -5.37
N THR A 100 9.87 -9.17 -6.40
CA THR A 100 10.19 -10.59 -6.58
C THR A 100 11.67 -10.80 -6.87
N HIS A 101 12.27 -9.88 -7.62
CA HIS A 101 13.69 -9.89 -7.93
C HIS A 101 14.54 -9.68 -6.68
N ASP A 102 14.19 -8.70 -5.84
CA ASP A 102 14.90 -8.43 -4.59
C ASP A 102 14.80 -9.62 -3.64
N ILE A 103 13.61 -10.20 -3.49
CA ILE A 103 13.39 -11.37 -2.63
C ILE A 103 14.25 -12.56 -3.10
N ALA A 104 14.20 -12.88 -4.38
CA ALA A 104 14.90 -14.06 -4.91
C ALA A 104 16.43 -13.92 -4.89
N ASN A 105 16.97 -12.70 -5.01
CA ASN A 105 18.42 -12.48 -5.12
C ASN A 105 19.11 -12.07 -3.82
N GLN A 106 18.36 -11.66 -2.79
CA GLN A 106 18.91 -11.18 -1.51
C GLN A 106 18.84 -12.23 -0.38
N GLU A 107 18.78 -13.53 -0.72
CA GLU A 107 18.62 -14.64 0.24
C GLU A 107 17.42 -14.45 1.19
N LEU A 108 16.34 -13.85 0.68
CA LEU A 108 15.11 -13.64 1.43
C LEU A 108 14.15 -14.78 1.17
N THR A 109 13.35 -15.12 2.17
CA THR A 109 12.20 -16.02 2.03
C THR A 109 10.92 -15.28 2.34
N VAL A 110 9.82 -15.73 1.73
CA VAL A 110 8.47 -15.28 2.05
C VAL A 110 7.74 -16.41 2.76
N ARG A 111 7.06 -16.14 3.87
CA ARG A 111 6.26 -17.14 4.57
C ARG A 111 4.85 -16.63 4.77
N LEU A 112 3.88 -17.54 4.70
CA LEU A 112 2.50 -17.26 5.04
C LEU A 112 2.38 -17.10 6.55
N LEU A 113 2.01 -15.90 7.01
CA LEU A 113 1.79 -15.61 8.42
C LEU A 113 0.33 -15.88 8.82
N ASP A 114 -0.61 -15.43 8.00
CA ASP A 114 -2.04 -15.50 8.30
C ASP A 114 -2.90 -15.48 7.02
N VAL A 115 -4.05 -16.14 7.10
CA VAL A 115 -5.12 -16.10 6.09
C VAL A 115 -6.42 -15.82 6.81
N ARG A 116 -7.09 -14.72 6.46
CA ARG A 116 -8.38 -14.36 7.04
C ARG A 116 -9.38 -13.93 6.00
N GLN A 117 -10.66 -13.97 6.38
CA GLN A 117 -11.76 -13.51 5.55
C GLN A 117 -12.28 -12.19 6.11
N ASP A 118 -12.25 -11.14 5.30
CA ASP A 118 -12.84 -9.82 5.59
C ASP A 118 -13.96 -9.56 4.58
N GLY A 119 -15.19 -9.91 4.98
CA GLY A 119 -16.37 -9.83 4.13
C GLY A 119 -16.19 -10.60 2.80
N PRO A 120 -16.25 -9.94 1.62
CA PRO A 120 -16.08 -10.60 0.32
C PRO A 120 -14.62 -10.71 -0.14
N VAL A 121 -13.65 -10.40 0.73
CA VAL A 121 -12.21 -10.38 0.42
C VAL A 121 -11.49 -11.32 1.37
N SER A 122 -10.57 -12.13 0.85
CA SER A 122 -9.63 -12.89 1.66
C SER A 122 -8.32 -12.12 1.75
N VAL A 123 -7.76 -11.98 2.95
CA VAL A 123 -6.52 -11.27 3.21
C VAL A 123 -5.43 -12.30 3.51
N LEU A 124 -4.36 -12.29 2.71
CA LEU A 124 -3.15 -13.05 2.98
C LEU A 124 -2.11 -12.09 3.56
N THR A 125 -1.62 -12.39 4.76
CA THR A 125 -0.49 -11.68 5.36
C THR A 125 0.74 -12.56 5.26
N LEU A 126 1.80 -12.01 4.67
CA LEU A 126 3.09 -12.67 4.47
C LEU A 126 4.17 -11.91 5.22
N ASP A 127 5.15 -12.63 5.76
CA ASP A 127 6.41 -12.03 6.23
C ASP A 127 7.52 -12.26 5.20
N VAL A 128 8.44 -11.29 5.11
CA VAL A 128 9.67 -11.36 4.31
C VAL A 128 10.84 -11.42 5.27
N VAL A 129 11.63 -12.49 5.18
CA VAL A 129 12.64 -12.84 6.19
C VAL A 129 14.00 -12.99 5.55
N ASP A 130 15.01 -12.37 6.16
CA ASP A 130 16.42 -12.62 5.87
C ASP A 130 16.82 -13.99 6.44
N LEU A 131 17.09 -14.97 5.57
CA LEU A 131 17.42 -16.33 5.99
C LEU A 131 18.72 -16.42 6.78
N LEU A 132 19.69 -15.53 6.53
CA LEU A 132 20.96 -15.54 7.23
C LEU A 132 20.85 -15.01 8.65
N LYS A 133 19.98 -14.02 8.85
CA LYS A 133 19.81 -13.33 10.13
C LYS A 133 18.62 -13.81 10.95
N ASP A 134 17.76 -14.65 10.36
CA ASP A 134 16.45 -15.03 10.91
C ASP A 134 15.64 -13.81 11.38
N GLN A 135 15.68 -12.75 10.57
CA GLN A 135 15.07 -11.46 10.88
C GLN A 135 13.97 -11.14 9.88
N VAL A 136 12.77 -10.83 10.40
CA VAL A 136 11.69 -10.27 9.58
C VAL A 136 12.08 -8.86 9.15
N LEU A 137 12.16 -8.64 7.85
CA LEU A 137 12.48 -7.34 7.25
C LEU A 137 11.23 -6.53 6.95
N ASN A 138 10.16 -7.20 6.52
CA ASN A 138 8.96 -6.55 6.03
C ASN A 138 7.75 -7.49 6.02
N TYR A 139 6.57 -6.92 5.82
CA TYR A 139 5.31 -7.65 5.68
C TYR A 139 4.60 -7.25 4.39
N LEU A 140 4.03 -8.24 3.72
CA LEU A 140 3.20 -8.06 2.52
C LEU A 140 1.78 -8.47 2.83
N VAL A 141 0.81 -7.69 2.36
CA VAL A 141 -0.62 -7.97 2.52
C VAL A 141 -1.25 -8.02 1.12
N LEU A 142 -1.76 -9.19 0.77
CA LEU A 142 -2.42 -9.45 -0.50
C LEU A 142 -3.91 -9.58 -0.27
N TYR A 143 -4.70 -8.84 -1.04
CA TYR A 143 -6.16 -8.89 -0.97
C TYR A 143 -6.68 -9.68 -2.16
N LEU A 144 -7.29 -10.82 -1.88
CA LEU A 144 -7.86 -11.73 -2.87
C LEU A 144 -9.38 -11.67 -2.85
N LYS A 145 -9.99 -11.88 -4.01
CA LYS A 145 -11.44 -11.99 -4.13
C LYS A 145 -11.81 -13.10 -5.08
N GLU A 146 -12.85 -13.86 -4.75
CA GLU A 146 -13.42 -14.82 -5.69
C GLU A 146 -14.09 -14.10 -6.87
N ASN A 147 -13.68 -14.47 -8.09
CA ASN A 147 -14.26 -13.95 -9.32
C ASN A 147 -15.53 -14.73 -9.72
N SER A 148 -16.19 -14.32 -10.81
CA SER A 148 -17.41 -14.98 -11.27
C SER A 148 -17.23 -16.44 -11.76
N LYS A 149 -16.00 -16.91 -11.91
CA LYS A 149 -15.66 -18.29 -12.25
C LYS A 149 -15.32 -19.14 -11.02
N GLY A 150 -15.36 -18.55 -9.83
CA GLY A 150 -15.00 -19.22 -8.58
C GLY A 150 -13.49 -19.34 -8.35
N GLU A 151 -12.68 -18.49 -8.99
CA GLU A 151 -11.23 -18.43 -8.79
C GLU A 151 -10.87 -17.21 -7.94
N PHE A 152 -9.94 -17.36 -7.00
CA PHE A 152 -9.42 -16.24 -6.22
C PHE A 152 -8.40 -15.45 -7.03
N VAL A 153 -8.65 -14.15 -7.17
CA VAL A 153 -7.83 -13.20 -7.94
C VAL A 153 -7.35 -12.06 -7.05
N LEU A 154 -6.16 -11.55 -7.32
CA LEU A 154 -5.56 -10.40 -6.63
C LEU A 154 -6.30 -9.12 -7.01
N VAL A 155 -6.78 -8.39 -6.01
CA VAL A 155 -7.51 -7.13 -6.21
C VAL A 155 -6.83 -5.92 -5.58
N ASN A 156 -5.89 -6.14 -4.66
CA ASN A 156 -5.04 -5.09 -4.09
C ASN A 156 -3.78 -5.71 -3.49
N PHE A 157 -2.73 -4.90 -3.38
CA PHE A 157 -1.43 -5.28 -2.81
C PHE A 157 -0.96 -4.18 -1.88
N TYR A 158 -0.32 -4.55 -0.78
CA TYR A 158 0.15 -3.60 0.23
C TYR A 158 1.45 -4.11 0.86
N ASN A 159 2.51 -3.34 0.68
CA ASN A 159 3.76 -3.51 1.39
C ASN A 159 3.71 -2.60 2.63
N VAL A 160 3.83 -3.18 3.83
CA VAL A 160 3.68 -2.44 5.10
C VAL A 160 4.74 -1.35 5.24
N PHE A 161 5.98 -1.60 4.79
CA PHE A 161 6.99 -0.55 4.79
C PHE A 161 6.69 0.58 3.79
N GLU A 162 6.02 0.30 2.66
CA GLU A 162 5.65 1.32 1.68
C GLU A 162 4.51 2.25 2.13
N GLY A 163 3.81 1.91 3.21
CA GLY A 163 2.85 2.83 3.82
C GLY A 163 1.51 2.91 3.10
N LYS A 164 1.42 2.65 1.80
CA LYS A 164 0.20 2.77 1.00
C LYS A 164 -0.03 1.51 0.18
N SER A 165 -1.26 1.02 0.17
CA SER A 165 -1.66 -0.02 -0.78
C SER A 165 -1.67 0.53 -2.20
N PHE A 166 -1.54 -0.37 -3.18
CA PHE A 166 -1.57 0.01 -4.59
C PHE A 166 -2.83 0.80 -4.97
N GLY A 167 -4.00 0.41 -4.43
CA GLY A 167 -5.24 1.17 -4.60
C GLY A 167 -5.21 2.59 -4.04
N GLN A 168 -4.52 2.82 -2.91
CA GLN A 168 -4.34 4.16 -2.35
C GLN A 168 -3.36 4.99 -3.20
N LEU A 169 -2.25 4.40 -3.66
CA LEU A 169 -1.33 5.06 -4.59
C LEU A 169 -2.03 5.47 -5.89
N ALA A 170 -2.86 4.58 -6.45
CA ALA A 170 -3.65 4.86 -7.64
C ALA A 170 -4.68 5.98 -7.41
N LYS A 171 -5.34 6.01 -6.26
CA LYS A 171 -6.25 7.11 -5.91
C LYS A 171 -5.52 8.44 -5.81
N ASN A 172 -4.38 8.49 -5.11
CA ASN A 172 -3.56 9.69 -5.04
C ASN A 172 -3.12 10.16 -6.43
N PHE A 173 -2.75 9.23 -7.32
CA PHE A 173 -2.46 9.55 -8.72
C PHE A 173 -3.63 10.28 -9.40
N LEU A 174 -4.87 9.86 -9.15
CA LEU A 174 -6.08 10.43 -9.76
C LEU A 174 -6.56 11.75 -9.13
N GLU A 175 -5.94 12.22 -8.06
CA GLU A 175 -6.27 13.51 -7.44
C GLU A 175 -5.67 14.70 -8.20
N TYR A 176 -4.65 14.45 -9.03
CA TYR A 176 -3.97 15.50 -9.79
C TYR A 176 -4.66 15.76 -11.13
N ASP A 177 -4.73 17.04 -11.50
CA ASP A 177 -5.14 17.46 -12.84
C ASP A 177 -3.99 17.28 -13.83
N TRP A 178 -3.88 16.07 -14.39
CA TRP A 178 -2.87 15.74 -15.39
C TRP A 178 -3.04 16.47 -16.74
N GLN A 179 -4.10 17.25 -16.92
CA GLN A 179 -4.26 18.15 -18.07
C GLN A 179 -3.62 19.54 -17.82
N SER A 180 -3.20 19.82 -16.58
CA SER A 180 -2.54 21.08 -16.24
C SER A 180 -1.07 21.06 -16.63
N ASP A 181 -0.65 21.96 -17.53
CA ASP A 181 0.76 22.18 -17.88
C ASP A 181 1.66 22.46 -16.66
N ARG A 182 1.08 23.04 -15.59
CA ARG A 182 1.80 23.27 -14.34
C ARG A 182 2.09 21.95 -13.64
N ILE A 183 1.11 21.06 -13.53
CA ILE A 183 1.26 19.74 -12.91
C ILE A 183 2.23 18.89 -13.72
N ILE A 184 2.09 18.87 -15.06
CA ILE A 184 2.99 18.12 -15.94
C ILE A 184 4.44 18.59 -15.77
N ARG A 185 4.69 19.91 -15.79
CA ARG A 185 6.05 20.45 -15.60
C ARG A 185 6.64 20.10 -14.25
N HIS A 186 5.89 20.30 -13.15
CA HIS A 186 6.38 19.93 -11.82
C HIS A 186 6.67 18.43 -11.70
N PHE A 187 5.86 17.57 -12.34
CA PHE A 187 6.13 16.14 -12.38
C PHE A 187 7.42 15.81 -13.17
N GLN A 188 7.63 16.45 -14.32
CA GLN A 188 8.84 16.29 -15.13
C GLN A 188 10.09 16.75 -14.38
N ASP A 189 10.05 17.91 -13.74
CA ASP A 189 11.16 18.43 -12.92
C ASP A 189 11.47 17.45 -11.78
N SER A 190 10.42 16.95 -11.10
CA SER A 190 10.58 15.97 -10.03
C SER A 190 11.22 14.67 -10.53
N ARG A 191 10.84 14.20 -11.72
CA ARG A 191 11.47 13.02 -12.35
C ARG A 191 12.95 13.25 -12.67
N GLY A 192 13.33 14.42 -13.17
CA GLY A 192 14.74 14.74 -13.42
C GLY A 192 15.60 14.67 -12.14
N ASN A 193 15.04 15.08 -11.01
CA ASN A 193 15.69 14.95 -9.70
C ASN A 193 15.79 13.49 -9.25
N VAL A 194 14.76 12.67 -9.48
CA VAL A 194 14.80 11.22 -9.20
C VAL A 194 15.86 10.52 -10.05
N ASP A 195 15.92 10.82 -11.35
CA ASP A 195 16.92 10.23 -12.25
C ASP A 195 18.35 10.62 -11.81
N SER A 196 18.52 11.85 -11.33
CA SER A 196 19.79 12.30 -10.75
C SER A 196 20.12 11.60 -9.43
N ALA A 197 19.12 11.36 -8.57
CA ALA A 197 19.29 10.61 -7.34
C ALA A 197 19.72 9.16 -7.61
N LEU A 198 19.07 8.49 -8.57
CA LEU A 198 19.42 7.13 -9.01
C LEU A 198 20.85 7.05 -9.55
N TYR A 199 21.29 8.06 -10.29
CA TYR A 199 22.69 8.14 -10.74
C TYR A 199 23.67 8.19 -9.56
N TYR A 200 23.41 9.06 -8.57
CA TYR A 200 24.28 9.19 -7.39
C TYR A 200 24.27 7.94 -6.51
N GLU A 201 23.11 7.31 -6.33
CA GLU A 201 22.98 6.02 -5.66
C GLU A 201 23.83 4.95 -6.36
N HIS A 202 23.77 4.87 -7.69
CA HIS A 202 24.51 3.87 -8.47
C HIS A 202 26.04 4.02 -8.33
N VAL A 203 26.54 5.23 -8.12
CA VAL A 203 27.97 5.50 -7.86
C VAL A 203 28.32 5.49 -6.37
N GLY A 204 27.38 5.15 -5.49
CA GLY A 204 27.57 5.03 -4.04
C GLY A 204 27.58 6.35 -3.27
N ASP A 205 27.16 7.46 -3.88
CA ASP A 205 27.10 8.78 -3.27
C ASP A 205 25.70 9.04 -2.67
N TYR A 206 25.39 8.33 -1.59
CA TYR A 206 24.05 8.34 -0.97
C TYR A 206 23.65 9.70 -0.40
N ASP A 207 24.61 10.49 0.12
CA ASP A 207 24.37 11.86 0.57
C ASP A 207 23.81 12.72 -0.57
N LYS A 208 24.49 12.73 -1.73
CA LYS A 208 24.01 13.50 -2.89
C LYS A 208 22.71 12.95 -3.44
N ALA A 209 22.54 11.62 -3.48
CA ALA A 209 21.29 11.01 -3.92
C ALA A 209 20.11 11.50 -3.06
N TYR A 210 20.27 11.49 -1.74
CA TYR A 210 19.27 11.98 -0.81
C TYR A 210 19.03 13.49 -0.96
N GLU A 211 20.07 14.29 -1.16
CA GLU A 211 19.94 15.72 -1.45
C GLU A 211 19.13 16.00 -2.72
N GLN A 212 19.37 15.26 -3.81
CA GLN A 212 18.58 15.41 -5.05
C GLN A 212 17.09 15.20 -4.78
N MET A 213 16.74 14.17 -4.01
CA MET A 213 15.34 13.94 -3.65
C MET A 213 14.75 15.05 -2.76
N ASN A 214 15.55 15.72 -1.94
CA ASN A 214 15.11 16.87 -1.13
C ASN A 214 14.83 18.13 -1.95
N THR A 215 15.34 18.22 -3.18
CA THR A 215 15.02 19.35 -4.08
C THR A 215 13.64 19.22 -4.72
N ILE A 216 13.02 18.04 -4.66
CA ILE A 216 11.64 17.83 -5.12
C ILE A 216 10.69 18.62 -4.22
N GLY A 217 9.83 19.44 -4.83
CA GLY A 217 8.84 20.24 -4.11
C GLY A 217 7.79 19.39 -3.42
N ASP A 218 7.23 19.89 -2.31
CA ASP A 218 6.36 19.14 -1.41
C ASP A 218 5.17 18.46 -2.11
N VAL A 219 4.64 19.08 -3.18
CA VAL A 219 3.53 18.56 -3.99
C VAL A 219 3.80 17.15 -4.53
N PHE A 220 5.03 16.86 -4.95
CA PHE A 220 5.43 15.57 -5.50
C PHE A 220 6.38 14.80 -4.59
N ARG A 221 7.00 15.44 -3.58
CA ARG A 221 7.85 14.74 -2.62
C ARG A 221 7.09 13.60 -1.92
N ASN A 222 5.80 13.80 -1.66
CA ASN A 222 4.90 12.84 -1.00
C ASN A 222 4.10 11.95 -1.98
N PHE A 223 4.45 12.00 -3.26
CA PHE A 223 3.73 11.33 -4.34
C PHE A 223 4.32 9.97 -4.68
N GLY A 224 3.46 8.99 -4.94
CA GLY A 224 3.88 7.66 -5.38
C GLY A 224 4.85 7.00 -4.40
N GLN A 225 5.94 6.46 -4.95
CA GLN A 225 6.99 5.76 -4.21
C GLN A 225 8.14 6.68 -3.75
N TYR A 226 8.09 7.99 -4.03
CA TYR A 226 9.20 8.90 -3.71
C TYR A 226 9.53 9.00 -2.21
N PRO A 227 8.55 9.00 -1.28
CA PRO A 227 8.86 8.97 0.16
C PRO A 227 9.63 7.73 0.59
N ILE A 228 9.29 6.58 0.00
CA ILE A 228 9.93 5.30 0.32
C ILE A 228 11.36 5.30 -0.21
N TYR A 229 11.54 5.75 -1.45
CA TYR A 229 12.88 5.89 -2.02
C TYR A 229 13.76 6.85 -1.20
N ARG A 230 13.21 7.99 -0.75
CA ARG A 230 13.89 8.92 0.17
C ARG A 230 14.29 8.26 1.48
N THR A 231 13.41 7.46 2.05
CA THR A 231 13.66 6.73 3.30
C THR A 231 14.75 5.69 3.14
N ASN A 232 14.77 4.96 2.01
CA ASN A 232 15.82 3.99 1.70
C ASN A 232 17.19 4.65 1.54
N LEU A 233 17.25 5.79 0.83
CA LEU A 233 18.49 6.58 0.73
C LEU A 233 18.92 7.09 2.12
N ALA A 234 17.98 7.59 2.92
CA ALA A 234 18.25 8.09 4.27
C ALA A 234 18.89 7.03 5.18
N ALA A 235 18.47 5.76 5.05
CA ALA A 235 19.07 4.63 5.78
C ALA A 235 20.55 4.40 5.45
N GLN A 236 21.00 4.79 4.26
CA GLN A 236 22.40 4.72 3.84
C GLN A 236 23.23 5.94 4.27
N VAL A 237 22.57 7.04 4.65
CA VAL A 237 23.23 8.28 5.05
C VAL A 237 23.48 8.32 6.57
N SER A 238 22.42 8.24 7.38
CA SER A 238 22.55 8.19 8.84
C SER A 238 21.24 7.82 9.54
N ASP A 239 21.34 7.22 10.73
CA ASP A 239 20.19 6.91 11.59
C ASP A 239 19.31 8.12 11.87
N SER A 240 19.92 9.30 12.08
CA SER A 240 19.16 10.53 12.35
C SER A 240 18.29 10.95 11.17
N ILE A 241 18.79 10.81 9.94
CA ILE A 241 18.04 11.16 8.73
C ILE A 241 17.00 10.08 8.45
N PHE A 242 17.35 8.81 8.63
CA PHE A 242 16.41 7.70 8.51
C PHE A 242 15.22 7.85 9.46
N HIS A 243 15.46 8.14 10.75
CA HIS A 243 14.40 8.38 11.73
C HIS A 243 13.53 9.59 11.37
N LYS A 244 14.11 10.63 10.77
CA LYS A 244 13.33 11.77 10.28
C LYS A 244 12.37 11.32 9.17
N GLU A 245 12.87 10.59 8.17
CA GLU A 245 12.04 10.13 7.06
C GLU A 245 10.98 9.10 7.52
N LEU A 246 11.27 8.23 8.49
CA LEU A 246 10.24 7.36 9.09
C LEU A 246 9.09 8.14 9.72
N ARG A 247 9.36 9.27 10.40
CA ARG A 247 8.30 10.14 10.94
C ARG A 247 7.50 10.84 9.84
N GLU A 248 8.15 11.20 8.74
CA GLU A 248 7.44 11.72 7.58
C GLU A 248 6.53 10.65 6.96
N LEU A 249 7.00 9.41 6.82
CA LEU A 249 6.18 8.28 6.36
C LEU A 249 4.97 8.06 7.28
N GLU A 250 5.17 8.08 8.59
CA GLU A 250 4.10 7.99 9.60
C GLU A 250 3.02 9.07 9.41
N ASN A 251 3.42 10.31 9.08
CA ASN A 251 2.50 11.41 8.89
C ASN A 251 1.67 11.32 7.59
N ILE A 252 2.22 10.72 6.53
CA ILE A 252 1.58 10.69 5.20
C ILE A 252 0.88 9.38 4.87
N THR A 253 1.13 8.31 5.63
CA THR A 253 0.43 7.03 5.44
C THR A 253 -0.99 7.11 6.01
N PRO A 254 -1.99 6.60 5.27
CA PRO A 254 -3.34 6.43 5.80
C PRO A 254 -3.54 5.13 6.60
N ASN A 255 -2.55 4.23 6.63
CA ASN A 255 -2.72 2.89 7.20
C ASN A 255 -2.10 2.80 8.59
N GLU A 256 -2.91 2.44 9.59
CA GLU A 256 -2.46 2.36 10.99
C GLU A 256 -1.39 1.27 11.20
N GLN A 257 -1.46 0.16 10.46
CA GLN A 257 -0.42 -0.88 10.50
C GLN A 257 0.96 -0.33 10.15
N SER A 258 1.07 0.48 9.08
CA SER A 258 2.35 1.11 8.70
C SER A 258 2.80 2.14 9.71
N LYS A 259 1.89 2.97 10.25
CA LYS A 259 2.26 3.93 11.29
C LYS A 259 2.90 3.23 12.48
N LYS A 260 2.25 2.17 12.97
CA LYS A 260 2.76 1.38 14.08
C LYS A 260 4.09 0.71 13.73
N PHE A 261 4.22 0.17 12.52
CA PHE A 261 5.49 -0.39 12.03
C PHE A 261 6.64 0.63 12.12
N TYR A 262 6.45 1.85 11.62
CA TYR A 262 7.46 2.91 11.68
C TYR A 262 7.78 3.32 13.12
N GLN A 263 6.77 3.42 13.98
CA GLN A 263 6.96 3.69 15.42
C GLN A 263 7.85 2.64 16.07
N CYS A 264 7.68 1.36 15.74
CA CYS A 264 8.52 0.29 16.27
C CYS A 264 9.94 0.32 15.69
N LEU A 265 10.11 0.70 14.42
CA LEU A 265 11.44 0.92 13.83
C LEU A 265 12.19 2.09 14.47
N LEU A 266 11.48 3.13 14.94
CA LEU A 266 12.08 4.27 15.65
C LEU A 266 12.61 3.88 17.05
N LEU A 267 12.23 2.72 17.60
CA LEU A 267 12.73 2.22 18.88
C LEU A 267 14.06 1.48 18.70
N THR A 268 15.15 2.26 18.65
CA THR A 268 16.52 1.77 18.42
C THR A 268 17.35 1.57 19.69
N ASP A 269 16.89 2.08 20.84
CA ASP A 269 17.65 2.04 22.09
C ASP A 269 17.62 0.65 22.76
N SER A 270 18.79 0.02 22.86
CA SER A 270 19.00 -1.27 23.54
C SER A 270 18.59 -1.30 25.02
N THR A 271 18.39 -0.15 25.66
CA THR A 271 17.91 -0.07 27.04
C THR A 271 16.38 -0.10 27.17
N GLN A 272 15.66 -0.08 26.05
CA GLN A 272 14.19 -0.06 25.99
C GLN A 272 13.62 -1.36 25.40
N VAL A 273 14.25 -2.51 25.68
CA VAL A 273 13.86 -3.82 25.12
C VAL A 273 12.38 -4.15 25.39
N GLU A 274 11.89 -3.93 26.61
CA GLU A 274 10.48 -4.19 26.95
C GLU A 274 9.52 -3.35 26.11
N LYS A 275 9.80 -2.05 25.95
CA LYS A 275 8.98 -1.15 25.13
C LYS A 275 9.04 -1.52 23.65
N LYS A 276 10.21 -1.96 23.18
CA LYS A 276 10.40 -2.42 21.80
C LYS A 276 9.57 -3.68 21.55
N ASN A 277 9.65 -4.67 22.43
CA ASN A 277 8.89 -5.91 22.31
C ASN A 277 7.37 -5.64 22.34
N ALA A 278 6.90 -4.83 23.31
CA ALA A 278 5.50 -4.43 23.38
C ALA A 278 5.03 -3.71 22.10
N CYS A 279 5.87 -2.86 21.51
CA CYS A 279 5.53 -2.22 20.23
C CYS A 279 5.33 -3.24 19.11
N TRP A 280 6.22 -4.23 19.00
CA TRP A 280 6.14 -5.27 17.97
C TRP A 280 4.95 -6.21 18.19
N GLU A 281 4.60 -6.52 19.44
CA GLU A 281 3.38 -7.27 19.80
C GLU A 281 2.14 -6.49 19.35
N ASP A 282 2.00 -5.23 19.76
CA ASP A 282 0.90 -4.35 19.33
C ASP A 282 0.82 -4.23 17.79
N PHE A 283 1.97 -4.18 17.11
CA PHE A 283 2.03 -4.14 15.65
C PHE A 283 1.50 -5.43 15.03
N GLN A 284 1.91 -6.60 15.55
CA GLN A 284 1.44 -7.88 15.03
C GLN A 284 -0.06 -8.08 15.26
N GLU A 285 -0.58 -7.66 16.41
CA GLU A 285 -2.02 -7.66 16.69
C GLU A 285 -2.78 -6.79 15.69
N LEU A 286 -2.31 -5.57 15.45
CA LEU A 286 -2.92 -4.65 14.49
C LEU A 286 -2.82 -5.13 13.04
N LEU A 287 -1.72 -5.78 12.66
CA LEU A 287 -1.53 -6.34 11.32
C LEU A 287 -2.50 -7.49 11.04
N LEU A 288 -2.71 -8.32 12.06
CA LEU A 288 -3.54 -9.52 11.99
C LEU A 288 -5.00 -9.27 12.40
N GLU A 289 -5.33 -8.06 12.86
CA GLU A 289 -6.66 -7.66 13.35
C GLU A 289 -7.19 -8.63 14.42
N ARG A 290 -6.30 -9.14 15.27
CA ARG A 290 -6.67 -10.03 16.37
C ARG A 290 -7.11 -9.18 17.57
N GLU A 291 -8.39 -9.18 17.92
CA GLU A 291 -8.82 -8.69 19.23
C GLU A 291 -8.31 -9.66 20.31
N LEU A 292 -7.74 -9.13 21.39
CA LEU A 292 -7.42 -9.90 22.60
C LEU A 292 -8.73 -10.16 23.35
N ASP A 293 -9.15 -11.43 23.42
CA ASP A 293 -10.18 -11.91 24.36
C ASP A 293 -9.71 -11.81 25.82
#